data_AF-A0A7C4VYT0-F1
#
_entry.id   AF-A0A7C4VYT0-F1
#
_cell.length_a   1.000
_cell.length_b   1.000
_cell.length_c   1.000
_cell.angle_alpha   90.00
_cell.angle_beta   90.00
_cell.angle_gamma   90.00
#
_symmetry.space_group_name_H-M   'P 1'
#
loop_
_entity.id
_entity.type
_entity.pdbx_description
1 polymer ?
#
loop_
_entity_poly.entity_id
_entity_poly.type
_entity_poly.pdbx_seq_one_letter_code
_entity_poly.pdbx_strand_id
1 'polypeptide(L)'
;MATSSAETLDQVIAQFQATFTHTIILRREERPQVAILELSGDYGLCQVHLREIWRADGSRKYAYYVLNQLKIVVGFDNAADPRALRLKYGKDFALHRLELIPLYHTEDKSTIELTQEMDCAAFIAWLKNNLPYVSKSGE
;
A
#
# COMPACT_ATOMS: atom_id res chain seq x y z
N MET A 1 21.10 -2.18 14.69
CA MET A 1 20.09 -2.93 15.47
C MET A 1 18.90 -3.11 14.56
N ALA A 2 18.38 -4.33 14.39
CA ALA A 2 17.16 -4.53 13.62
C ALA A 2 15.99 -3.95 14.43
N THR A 3 15.25 -3.00 13.85
CA THR A 3 14.02 -2.47 14.43
C THR A 3 13.03 -3.60 14.62
N SER A 4 12.39 -3.69 15.78
CA SER A 4 11.38 -4.72 16.02
C SER A 4 10.15 -4.50 15.11
N SER A 5 9.40 -5.57 14.84
CA SER A 5 8.15 -5.45 14.06
C SER A 5 7.18 -4.46 14.72
N ALA A 6 7.09 -4.46 16.06
CA ALA A 6 6.26 -3.53 16.84
C ALA A 6 6.62 -2.06 16.57
N GLU A 7 7.91 -1.71 16.70
CA GLU A 7 8.41 -0.35 16.43
C GLU A 7 8.14 0.07 14.97
N THR A 8 8.27 -0.86 14.04
CA THR A 8 7.97 -0.62 12.62
C THR A 8 6.47 -0.34 12.41
N LEU A 9 5.58 -1.11 13.04
CA LEU A 9 4.14 -0.88 12.98
C LEU A 9 3.78 0.49 13.56
N ASP A 10 4.29 0.81 14.75
CA ASP A 10 4.00 2.07 15.43
C ASP A 10 4.51 3.28 14.62
N GLN A 11 5.65 3.15 13.94
CA GLN A 11 6.16 4.18 13.02
C GLN A 11 5.22 4.39 11.83
N VAL A 12 4.73 3.32 11.20
CA VAL A 12 3.77 3.41 10.08
C VAL A 12 2.45 4.04 10.56
N ILE A 13 1.94 3.63 11.72
CA ILE A 13 0.72 4.18 12.32
C ILE A 13 0.89 5.69 12.57
N ALA A 14 1.98 6.09 13.23
CA ALA A 14 2.23 7.49 13.54
C ALA A 14 2.33 8.34 12.27
N GLN A 15 3.02 7.85 11.24
CA GLN A 15 3.15 8.55 9.97
C GLN A 15 1.81 8.69 9.24
N PHE A 16 0.99 7.64 9.28
CA PHE A 16 -0.36 7.63 8.70
C PHE A 16 -1.26 8.64 9.43
N GLN A 17 -1.30 8.59 10.76
CA GLN A 17 -2.09 9.49 11.61
C GLN A 17 -1.66 10.96 11.51
N ALA A 18 -0.39 11.22 11.24
CA ALA A 18 0.11 12.59 11.01
C ALA A 18 -0.32 13.17 9.65
N THR A 19 -0.77 12.33 8.71
CA THR A 19 -1.07 12.73 7.33
C THR A 19 -2.56 12.72 7.02
N PHE A 20 -3.30 11.76 7.56
CA PHE A 20 -4.70 11.52 7.24
C PHE A 20 -5.63 11.91 8.39
N THR A 21 -6.87 12.24 8.07
CA THR A 21 -7.92 12.53 9.06
C THR A 21 -8.83 11.31 9.27
N HIS A 22 -9.61 11.28 10.35
CA HIS A 22 -10.54 10.17 10.64
C HIS A 22 -9.89 8.78 10.55
N THR A 23 -8.65 8.66 11.04
CA THR A 23 -7.88 7.42 10.90
C THR A 23 -8.44 6.31 11.79
N ILE A 24 -8.56 5.11 11.24
CA ILE A 24 -9.02 3.91 11.91
C ILE A 24 -7.97 2.82 11.73
N ILE A 25 -7.58 2.18 12.83
CA ILE A 25 -6.81 0.93 12.79
C ILE A 25 -7.81 -0.21 12.62
N LEU A 26 -7.90 -0.75 11.41
CA LEU A 26 -8.82 -1.84 11.08
C LEU A 26 -8.29 -3.18 11.61
N ARG A 27 -6.97 -3.36 11.57
CA ARG A 27 -6.30 -4.56 12.09
C ARG A 27 -4.90 -4.23 12.55
N ARG A 28 -4.53 -4.75 13.72
CA ARG A 28 -3.15 -4.84 14.19
C ARG A 28 -2.95 -6.23 14.77
N GLU A 29 -2.01 -6.97 14.23
CA GLU A 29 -1.67 -8.31 14.68
C GLU A 29 -0.17 -8.50 14.70
N GLU A 30 0.33 -9.03 15.81
CA GLU A 30 1.75 -9.28 16.01
C GLU A 30 1.91 -10.71 16.52
N ARG A 31 2.49 -11.57 15.69
CA ARG A 31 2.89 -12.94 16.04
C ARG A 31 4.35 -13.14 15.67
N PRO A 32 5.05 -14.13 16.26
CA PRO A 32 6.46 -14.39 15.96
C PRO A 32 6.77 -14.58 14.47
N GLN A 33 5.81 -15.08 13.70
CA GLN A 33 5.99 -15.38 12.27
C GLN A 33 5.46 -14.29 11.34
N VAL A 34 4.57 -13.41 11.84
CA VAL A 34 3.88 -12.44 11.00
C VAL A 34 3.40 -11.24 11.81
N ALA A 35 3.62 -10.05 11.26
CA ALA A 35 2.98 -8.82 11.69
C ALA A 35 2.06 -8.32 10.58
N ILE A 36 0.85 -7.88 10.94
CA ILE A 36 -0.16 -7.37 10.00
C ILE A 36 -0.68 -6.03 10.51
N LEU A 37 -0.74 -5.06 9.61
CA LEU A 37 -1.32 -3.75 9.85
C LEU A 37 -2.30 -3.41 8.74
N GLU A 38 -3.51 -3.01 9.11
CA GLU A 38 -4.52 -2.46 8.19
C GLU A 38 -5.05 -1.15 8.77
N LEU A 39 -4.94 -0.09 7.98
CA LEU A 39 -5.35 1.28 8.33
C LEU A 39 -6.30 1.82 7.27
N SER A 40 -7.23 2.65 7.71
CA SER A 40 -8.04 3.50 6.83
C SER A 40 -7.99 4.94 7.33
N GLY A 41 -8.08 5.91 6.43
CA GLY A 41 -8.17 7.32 6.78
C GLY A 41 -8.65 8.14 5.59
N ASP A 42 -8.95 9.41 5.84
CA ASP A 42 -9.38 10.36 4.82
C ASP A 42 -8.20 11.22 4.35
N TYR A 43 -8.10 11.41 3.03
CA TYR A 43 -7.22 12.37 2.37
C TYR A 43 -8.07 13.31 1.51
N GLY A 44 -8.53 14.40 2.12
CA GLY A 44 -9.48 15.31 1.49
C GLY A 44 -10.80 14.62 1.15
N LEU A 45 -11.19 14.60 -0.13
CA LEU A 45 -12.38 13.90 -0.61
C LEU A 45 -12.17 12.39 -0.81
N CYS A 46 -10.93 11.92 -0.79
CA CYS A 46 -10.61 10.52 -0.99
C CYS A 46 -10.48 9.76 0.34
N GLN A 47 -10.73 8.46 0.30
CA GLN A 47 -10.38 7.54 1.37
C GLN A 47 -9.06 6.84 1.01
N VAL A 48 -8.20 6.63 1.99
CA VAL A 48 -6.94 5.91 1.85
C VAL A 48 -7.00 4.66 2.70
N HIS A 49 -6.69 3.52 2.07
CA HIS A 49 -6.54 2.23 2.74
C HIS A 49 -5.10 1.76 2.60
N LEU A 50 -4.51 1.38 3.73
CA LEU A 50 -3.16 0.87 3.80
C LEU A 50 -3.19 -0.51 4.44
N ARG A 51 -2.51 -1.47 3.80
CA ARG A 51 -2.28 -2.80 4.36
C ARG A 51 -0.83 -3.19 4.21
N GLU A 52 -0.25 -3.70 5.27
CA GLU A 52 1.10 -4.25 5.28
C GLU A 52 1.15 -5.57 6.06
N ILE A 53 1.95 -6.50 5.55
CA ILE A 53 2.21 -7.81 6.13
C ILE A 53 3.72 -8.03 6.09
N TRP A 54 4.33 -8.17 7.26
CA TRP A 54 5.74 -8.50 7.42
C TRP A 54 5.86 -9.93 7.93
N ARG A 55 6.72 -10.74 7.31
CA ARG A 55 6.98 -12.12 7.72
C ARG A 55 8.37 -12.26 8.33
N ALA A 56 8.54 -13.30 9.14
CA ALA A 56 9.82 -13.60 9.79
C ALA A 56 10.97 -13.92 8.79
N ASP A 57 10.64 -14.32 7.56
CA ASP A 57 11.63 -14.53 6.48
C ASP A 57 12.12 -13.22 5.83
N GLY A 58 11.68 -12.07 6.34
CA GLY A 58 11.98 -10.75 5.81
C GLY A 58 11.11 -10.33 4.63
N SER A 59 10.22 -11.21 4.13
CA SER A 59 9.30 -10.84 3.05
C SER A 59 8.24 -9.87 3.54
N ARG A 60 7.96 -8.87 2.71
CA ARG A 60 6.92 -7.86 2.94
C ARG A 60 5.89 -7.92 1.83
N LYS A 61 4.62 -7.89 2.21
CA LYS A 61 3.51 -7.68 1.28
C LYS A 61 2.77 -6.41 1.67
N TYR A 62 2.51 -5.53 0.72
CA TYR A 62 1.77 -4.30 0.95
C TYR A 62 0.70 -4.07 -0.12
N ALA A 63 -0.30 -3.29 0.25
CA ALA A 63 -1.30 -2.76 -0.66
C ALA A 63 -1.79 -1.40 -0.14
N TYR A 64 -1.62 -0.36 -0.94
CA TYR A 64 -1.99 1.02 -0.64
C TYR A 64 -2.96 1.50 -1.70
N TYR A 65 -4.16 1.87 -1.26
CA TYR A 65 -5.23 2.29 -2.16
C TYR A 65 -5.71 3.68 -1.83
N VAL A 66 -5.96 4.45 -2.88
CA VAL A 66 -6.79 5.65 -2.80
C VAL A 66 -8.13 5.32 -3.45
N LEU A 67 -9.20 5.58 -2.71
CA LEU A 67 -10.55 5.39 -3.16
C LEU A 67 -11.27 6.74 -3.24
N ASN A 68 -12.03 6.91 -4.31
CA ASN A 68 -13.05 7.93 -4.37
C ASN A 68 -14.40 7.22 -4.20
N GLN A 69 -15.10 7.53 -3.11
CA GLN A 69 -16.26 6.77 -2.62
C GLN A 69 -15.89 5.30 -2.38
N LEU A 70 -16.15 4.41 -3.35
CA LEU A 70 -15.86 2.97 -3.27
C LEU A 70 -14.98 2.48 -4.44
N LYS A 71 -14.52 3.38 -5.30
CA LYS A 71 -13.77 3.05 -6.51
C LYS A 71 -12.29 3.32 -6.29
N ILE A 72 -11.45 2.35 -6.63
CA ILE A 72 -9.99 2.52 -6.60
C ILE A 72 -9.62 3.53 -7.69
N VAL A 73 -9.06 4.66 -7.29
CA VAL A 73 -8.47 5.65 -8.20
C VAL A 73 -7.05 5.22 -8.56
N VAL A 74 -6.30 4.80 -7.55
CA VAL A 74 -4.93 4.30 -7.67
C VAL A 74 -4.66 3.25 -6.59
N GLY A 75 -3.93 2.21 -6.97
CA GLY A 75 -3.35 1.22 -6.09
C GLY A 75 -1.86 1.08 -6.30
N PHE A 76 -1.12 0.96 -5.20
CA PHE A 76 0.25 0.47 -5.17
C PHE A 76 0.28 -0.81 -4.34
N ASP A 77 0.63 -1.93 -4.95
CA ASP A 77 0.77 -3.19 -4.23
C ASP A 77 2.03 -3.93 -4.66
N ASN A 78 2.35 -5.01 -3.95
CA ASN A 78 3.17 -6.07 -4.51
C ASN A 78 2.40 -7.38 -4.55
N ALA A 79 2.32 -7.95 -5.75
CA ALA A 79 1.55 -9.14 -6.01
C ALA A 79 2.23 -10.02 -7.06
N ALA A 80 1.93 -11.31 -7.01
CA ALA A 80 2.21 -12.23 -8.11
C ALA A 80 1.18 -12.03 -9.23
N ASP A 81 1.05 -10.79 -9.74
CA ASP A 81 0.11 -10.43 -10.78
C ASP A 81 0.64 -10.90 -12.15
N PRO A 82 -0.09 -11.76 -12.90
CA PRO A 82 0.39 -12.28 -14.17
C PRO A 82 0.69 -11.20 -15.22
N ARG A 83 -0.01 -10.06 -15.20
CA ARG A 83 0.23 -8.96 -16.14
C ARG A 83 1.53 -8.25 -15.77
N ALA A 84 1.76 -7.94 -14.49
CA ALA A 84 3.02 -7.35 -14.03
C ALA A 84 4.22 -8.28 -14.24
N LEU A 85 4.05 -9.58 -13.97
CA LEU A 85 5.09 -10.59 -14.25
C LEU A 85 5.44 -10.66 -15.73
N ARG A 86 4.44 -10.60 -16.63
CA ARG A 86 4.68 -10.52 -18.09
C ARG A 86 5.37 -9.22 -18.50
N LEU A 87 5.05 -8.09 -17.87
CA LEU A 87 5.75 -6.83 -18.12
C LEU A 87 7.23 -6.92 -17.73
N LYS A 88 7.55 -7.56 -16.60
CA LYS A 88 8.93 -7.67 -16.09
C LYS A 88 9.76 -8.74 -16.81
N TYR A 89 9.18 -9.90 -17.07
CA TYR A 89 9.90 -11.09 -17.54
C TYR A 89 9.54 -11.54 -18.96
N GLY A 90 8.57 -10.90 -19.60
CA GLY A 90 8.15 -11.26 -20.96
C GLY A 90 7.66 -12.71 -21.04
N LYS A 91 8.30 -13.50 -21.90
CA LYS A 91 7.93 -14.91 -22.15
C LYS A 91 8.27 -15.83 -20.98
N ASP A 92 9.22 -15.44 -20.13
CA ASP A 92 9.73 -16.28 -19.05
C ASP A 92 8.95 -16.10 -17.73
N PHE A 93 7.88 -15.30 -17.74
CA PHE A 93 7.08 -14.97 -16.57
C PHE A 93 6.58 -16.20 -15.78
N ALA A 94 6.38 -17.35 -16.43
CA ALA A 94 5.93 -18.58 -15.79
C ALA A 94 6.94 -19.15 -14.77
N LEU A 95 8.24 -18.88 -14.97
CA LEU A 95 9.30 -19.26 -14.03
C LEU A 95 9.21 -18.44 -12.73
N HIS A 96 8.60 -17.25 -12.81
CA HIS A 96 8.50 -16.26 -11.73
C HIS A 96 7.08 -16.15 -11.15
N ARG A 97 6.20 -17.13 -11.41
CA ARG A 97 4.75 -17.05 -11.11
C ARG A 97 4.37 -16.79 -9.64
N LEU A 98 5.30 -16.93 -8.71
CA LEU A 98 5.08 -16.70 -7.28
C LEU A 98 5.77 -15.42 -6.76
N GLU A 99 6.55 -14.75 -7.61
CA GLU A 99 7.29 -13.56 -7.22
C GLU A 99 6.34 -12.38 -7.00
N LEU A 100 6.49 -11.69 -5.88
CA LEU A 100 5.76 -10.46 -5.60
C LEU A 100 6.43 -9.32 -6.37
N ILE A 101 5.71 -8.75 -7.34
CA ILE A 101 6.18 -7.63 -8.15
C ILE A 101 5.53 -6.35 -7.64
N PRO A 102 6.32 -5.35 -7.21
CA PRO A 102 5.83 -4.00 -6.97
C PRO A 102 5.21 -3.41 -8.24
N LEU A 103 3.98 -2.94 -8.11
CA LEU A 103 3.25 -2.36 -9.23
C LEU A 103 2.34 -1.21 -8.78
N TYR A 104 2.10 -0.33 -9.74
CA TYR A 104 1.03 0.66 -9.74
C TYR A 104 -0.12 0.12 -10.60
N HIS A 105 -1.35 0.41 -10.20
CA HIS A 105 -2.51 0.22 -11.06
C HIS A 105 -3.63 1.23 -10.81
N THR A 106 -4.49 1.40 -11.80
CA THR A 106 -5.71 2.22 -11.74
C THR A 106 -6.96 1.36 -11.50
N GLU A 107 -8.15 1.99 -11.55
CA GLU A 107 -9.45 1.31 -11.53
C GLU A 107 -9.46 0.10 -12.47
N ASP A 108 -9.98 -1.02 -11.97
CA ASP A 108 -10.09 -2.32 -12.67
C ASP A 108 -8.78 -2.85 -13.29
N LYS A 109 -7.63 -2.37 -12.79
CA LYS A 109 -6.31 -2.66 -13.35
C LYS A 109 -6.25 -2.35 -14.85
N SER A 110 -6.94 -1.29 -15.27
CA SER A 110 -6.93 -0.80 -16.65
C SER A 110 -5.52 -0.37 -17.08
N THR A 111 -4.77 0.22 -16.15
CA THR A 111 -3.32 0.45 -16.26
C THR A 111 -2.60 -0.40 -15.22
N ILE A 112 -1.46 -0.97 -15.62
CA ILE A 112 -0.49 -1.61 -14.72
C ILE A 112 0.90 -1.15 -15.11
N GLU A 113 1.67 -0.67 -14.15
CA GLU A 113 3.05 -0.23 -14.33
C GLU A 113 3.93 -0.86 -13.26
N LEU A 114 5.16 -1.22 -13.63
CA LEU A 114 6.15 -1.72 -12.67
C LEU A 114 6.68 -0.55 -11.85
N THR A 115 6.78 -0.74 -10.53
CA THR A 115 7.34 0.27 -9.63
C THR A 115 8.54 -0.28 -8.87
N GLN A 116 9.19 0.59 -8.12
CA GLN A 116 10.02 0.13 -7.00
C GLN A 116 9.11 -0.27 -5.83
N GLU A 117 9.70 -0.96 -4.85
CA GLU A 117 9.01 -1.24 -3.58
C GLU A 117 8.54 0.07 -2.95
N MET A 118 7.28 0.09 -2.50
CA MET A 118 6.67 1.25 -1.88
C MET A 118 6.58 1.04 -0.36
N ASP A 119 7.00 2.02 0.40
CA ASP A 119 6.70 2.13 1.83
C ASP A 119 5.65 3.22 2.10
N CYS A 120 5.17 3.29 3.34
CA CYS A 120 4.17 4.27 3.74
C CYS A 120 4.64 5.71 3.47
N ALA A 121 5.93 5.99 3.66
CA ALA A 121 6.50 7.31 3.45
C ALA A 121 6.52 7.71 1.97
N ALA A 122 7.01 6.83 1.11
CA ALA A 122 7.05 7.01 -0.33
C ALA A 122 5.63 7.14 -0.90
N PHE A 123 4.67 6.35 -0.38
CA PHE A 123 3.26 6.46 -0.77
C PHE A 123 2.67 7.82 -0.38
N ILE A 124 2.89 8.29 0.85
CA ILE A 124 2.42 9.61 1.29
C ILE A 124 3.05 10.74 0.46
N ALA A 125 4.35 10.65 0.16
CA ALA A 125 5.01 11.61 -0.70
C ALA A 125 4.40 11.62 -2.10
N TRP A 126 4.13 10.44 -2.67
CA TRP A 126 3.45 10.31 -3.95
C TRP A 126 2.06 10.96 -3.91
N LEU A 127 1.26 10.70 -2.87
CA LEU A 127 -0.08 11.30 -2.73
C LEU A 127 -0.02 12.82 -2.76
N LYS A 128 0.84 13.42 -1.93
CA LYS A 128 0.99 14.87 -1.82
C LYS A 128 1.43 15.53 -3.12
N ASN A 129 2.18 14.81 -3.96
CA ASN A 129 2.67 15.33 -5.23
C ASN A 129 1.70 15.14 -6.40
N ASN A 130 0.80 14.14 -6.32
CA ASN A 130 0.00 13.71 -7.48
C ASN A 130 -1.51 13.89 -7.29
N LEU A 131 -2.00 13.99 -6.05
CA LEU A 131 -3.42 14.15 -5.77
C LEU A 131 -3.69 15.47 -5.06
N PRO A 132 -4.65 16.27 -5.55
CA PRO A 132 -5.02 17.50 -4.87
C PRO A 132 -5.67 17.19 -3.52
N TYR A 133 -5.20 17.87 -2.47
CA TYR A 133 -5.89 17.85 -1.19
C TYR A 133 -7.04 18.85 -1.20
N VAL A 134 -8.27 18.33 -1.31
CA VAL A 134 -9.49 19.14 -1.22
C VAL A 134 -10.19 18.81 0.09
N SER A 135 -10.22 19.76 1.02
CA SER A 135 -10.94 19.59 2.29
C SER A 135 -12.42 19.30 2.04
N LYS A 136 -13.00 18.38 2.81
CA LYS A 136 -14.47 18.28 2.92
C LYS A 136 -14.93 19.55 3.66
N SER A 137 -15.23 20.62 2.93
CA SER A 137 -15.94 21.77 3.48
C SER A 137 -17.28 21.25 4.01
N GLY A 138 -17.53 21.43 5.31
CA GLY A 138 -18.77 20.99 5.94
C GLY A 138 -19.97 21.58 5.22
N GLU A 139 -20.87 20.71 4.76
CA GLU A 139 -22.30 21.03 4.64
C GLU A 139 -22.94 21.01 6.03
#